data_AF-A0AAU6SE86-F1
#
_entry.id   AF-A0AAU6SE86-F1
#
_cell.length_a   1.000
_cell.length_b   1.000
_cell.length_c   1.000
_cell.angle_alpha   90.00
_cell.angle_beta   90.00
_cell.angle_gamma   90.00
#
_symmetry.space_group_name_H-M   'P 1'
#
loop_
_entity.id
_entity.type
_entity.pdbx_description
1 polymer ?
#
loop_
_entity_poly.entity_id
_entity_poly.type
_entity_poly.pdbx_seq_one_letter_code
_entity_poly.pdbx_strand_id
1 'polypeptide(L)'
;MTGRRREKFDERSLEIARRLYDWDVLGVYSIDDGPDDDDEYDDLVAPLRGWLEEGASPSQLSIRLVGILRRDYGLPYADDFAELEFARSLHDWWNALPPDNDR
;
A
#
# COMPACT_ATOMS: atom_id res chain seq x y z
N MET A 1 4.93 -18.50 12.67
CA MET A 1 5.27 -17.44 13.65
C MET A 1 5.14 -16.13 12.87
N THR A 2 3.90 -15.78 12.56
CA THR A 2 3.46 -14.69 11.69
C THR A 2 2.88 -13.60 12.60
N GLY A 3 3.24 -12.33 12.45
CA GLY A 3 2.56 -11.25 13.19
C GLY A 3 3.43 -10.29 14.01
N ARG A 4 4.78 -10.37 13.98
CA ARG A 4 5.62 -9.47 14.81
C ARG A 4 5.76 -8.04 14.24
N ARG A 5 5.33 -7.78 12.99
CA ARG A 5 5.40 -6.43 12.37
C ARG A 5 4.12 -5.61 12.61
N ARG A 6 2.95 -6.23 12.50
CA ARG A 6 1.65 -5.54 12.67
C ARG A 6 1.30 -5.17 14.12
N GLU A 7 1.98 -5.73 15.12
CA GLU A 7 1.82 -5.32 16.53
C GLU A 7 2.08 -3.82 16.78
N LYS A 8 2.78 -3.14 15.86
CA LYS A 8 3.08 -1.70 15.93
C LYS A 8 2.19 -0.83 15.04
N PHE A 9 1.29 -1.44 14.26
CA PHE A 9 0.43 -0.70 13.35
C PHE A 9 -0.74 -0.11 14.13
N ASP A 10 -0.96 1.19 13.99
CA ASP A 10 -2.24 1.80 14.34
C ASP A 10 -3.32 1.43 13.32
N GLU A 11 -4.56 1.79 13.62
CA GLU A 11 -5.74 1.47 12.81
C GLU A 11 -5.60 1.89 11.34
N ARG A 12 -4.98 3.05 11.07
CA ARG A 12 -4.74 3.52 9.70
C ARG A 12 -3.74 2.64 8.97
N SER A 13 -2.66 2.25 9.67
CA SER A 13 -1.62 1.39 9.10
C SER A 13 -2.14 -0.02 8.81
N LEU A 14 -3.02 -0.55 9.67
CA LEU A 14 -3.70 -1.82 9.45
C LEU A 14 -4.63 -1.78 8.23
N GLU A 15 -5.38 -0.69 8.05
CA GLU A 15 -6.28 -0.53 6.91
C GLU A 15 -5.50 -0.33 5.60
N ILE A 16 -4.36 0.37 5.60
CA ILE A 16 -3.45 0.41 4.44
C ILE A 16 -2.94 -0.99 4.10
N ALA A 17 -2.49 -1.77 5.10
CA ALA A 17 -2.03 -3.14 4.90
C ALA A 17 -3.13 -4.03 4.31
N ARG A 18 -4.36 -3.92 4.83
CA ARG A 18 -5.53 -4.63 4.30
C ARG A 18 -5.80 -4.27 2.84
N ARG A 19 -5.76 -2.99 2.48
CA ARG A 19 -6.00 -2.53 1.10
C ARG A 19 -4.94 -3.00 0.13
N LEU A 20 -3.68 -3.05 0.56
CA LEU A 20 -2.59 -3.64 -0.22
C LEU A 20 -2.81 -5.13 -0.46
N TYR A 21 -3.22 -5.84 0.58
CA TYR A 21 -3.57 -7.26 0.50
C TYR A 21 -4.75 -7.50 -0.46
N ASP A 22 -5.84 -6.74 -0.31
CA ASP A 22 -7.04 -6.87 -1.16
C ASP A 22 -6.77 -6.51 -2.62
N TRP A 23 -5.78 -5.65 -2.88
CA TRP A 23 -5.37 -5.26 -4.23
C TRP A 23 -4.52 -6.33 -4.94
N ASP A 24 -3.73 -7.11 -4.18
CA ASP A 24 -2.90 -8.22 -4.69
C ASP A 24 -2.02 -7.84 -5.91
N VAL A 25 -1.18 -6.81 -5.78
CA VAL A 25 -0.39 -6.28 -6.89
C VAL A 25 0.55 -7.29 -7.55
N LEU A 26 1.10 -8.22 -6.78
CA LEU A 26 2.00 -9.24 -7.32
C LEU A 26 1.22 -10.38 -8.00
N GLY A 27 -0.11 -10.41 -7.87
CA GLY A 27 -0.97 -11.48 -8.38
C GLY A 27 -0.66 -12.85 -7.77
N VAL A 28 -0.03 -12.85 -6.60
CA VAL A 28 0.58 -14.04 -5.99
C VAL A 28 -0.51 -14.96 -5.41
N TYR A 29 -1.70 -14.45 -5.11
CA TYR A 29 -2.86 -15.30 -4.74
C TYR A 29 -3.62 -15.87 -5.95
N SER A 30 -3.23 -15.53 -7.18
CA SER A 30 -3.79 -16.12 -8.41
C SER A 30 -2.99 -17.32 -8.93
N ILE A 31 -1.82 -17.59 -8.36
CA ILE A 31 -0.96 -18.74 -8.67
C ILE A 31 -0.84 -19.55 -7.37
N ASP A 32 -1.08 -20.86 -7.44
CA ASP A 32 -1.32 -21.82 -6.33
C ASP A 32 -0.24 -21.92 -5.21
N ASP A 33 0.74 -21.01 -5.15
CA ASP A 33 1.95 -21.09 -4.31
C ASP A 33 2.38 -19.68 -3.79
N GLY A 34 1.41 -18.93 -3.24
CA GLY A 34 1.71 -17.68 -2.54
C GLY A 34 2.42 -17.93 -1.20
N PRO A 35 3.31 -17.02 -0.75
CA PRO A 35 3.99 -17.19 0.54
C PRO A 35 2.98 -17.26 1.69
N ASP A 36 3.21 -18.17 2.64
CA ASP A 36 2.37 -18.39 3.85
C ASP A 36 2.35 -17.18 4.83
N ASP A 37 3.15 -16.14 4.57
CA ASP A 37 3.28 -14.97 5.44
C ASP A 37 2.51 -13.77 4.85
N ASP A 38 1.40 -13.37 5.50
CA ASP A 38 0.59 -12.18 5.20
C ASP A 38 1.35 -10.83 5.29
N ASP A 39 2.66 -10.87 5.51
CA ASP A 39 3.54 -9.72 5.79
C ASP A 39 4.20 -9.17 4.49
N GLU A 40 3.88 -9.71 3.31
CA GLU A 40 4.55 -9.41 2.03
C GLU A 40 4.50 -7.93 1.60
N TYR A 41 3.42 -7.23 1.97
CA TYR A 41 3.22 -5.82 1.63
C TYR A 41 3.37 -4.86 2.83
N ASP A 42 3.72 -5.37 4.02
CA ASP A 42 3.79 -4.56 5.24
C ASP A 42 4.90 -3.48 5.17
N ASP A 43 5.92 -3.69 4.34
CA ASP A 43 6.98 -2.72 4.08
C ASP A 43 6.54 -1.55 3.20
N LEU A 44 5.47 -1.70 2.41
CA LEU A 44 4.83 -0.62 1.64
C LEU A 44 3.95 0.28 2.50
N VAL A 45 3.49 -0.19 3.66
CA VAL A 45 2.58 0.54 4.55
C VAL A 45 3.19 1.84 5.04
N ALA A 46 4.43 1.80 5.55
CA ALA A 46 5.08 2.99 6.09
C ALA A 46 5.36 4.07 5.02
N PRO A 47 5.91 3.74 3.84
CA PRO A 47 6.03 4.70 2.73
C PRO A 47 4.70 5.30 2.28
N LEU A 48 3.68 4.48 2.07
CA LEU A 48 2.36 4.97 1.60
C LEU A 48 1.72 5.90 2.61
N ARG A 49 1.76 5.53 3.89
CA ARG A 49 1.28 6.40 4.97
C ARG A 49 2.02 7.73 4.99
N GLY A 50 3.36 7.72 4.95
CA GLY A 50 4.15 8.95 4.95
C GLY A 50 3.76 9.88 3.80
N TRP A 51 3.55 9.34 2.59
CA TRP A 51 3.14 10.14 1.44
C TRP A 51 1.71 10.69 1.57
N LEU A 52 0.79 9.92 2.15
CA LEU A 52 -0.57 10.37 2.43
C LEU A 52 -0.58 11.49 3.49
N GLU A 53 0.25 11.38 4.52
CA GLU A 53 0.46 12.42 5.54
C GLU A 53 1.09 13.69 4.95
N GLU A 54 1.97 13.56 3.96
CA GLU A 54 2.53 14.68 3.19
C GLU A 54 1.52 15.34 2.23
N GLY A 55 0.32 14.76 2.06
CA GLY A 55 -0.70 15.25 1.13
C GLY A 55 -0.39 14.93 -0.34
N ALA A 56 0.28 13.80 -0.61
CA ALA A 56 0.53 13.35 -1.97
C ALA A 56 -0.77 13.10 -2.74
N SER A 57 -0.85 13.65 -3.95
CA SER A 57 -1.96 13.40 -4.88
C SER A 57 -1.97 11.94 -5.36
N PRO A 58 -3.10 11.41 -5.87
CA PRO A 58 -3.17 10.07 -6.42
C PRO A 58 -2.10 9.77 -7.49
N SER A 59 -1.82 10.75 -8.36
CA SER A 59 -0.76 10.65 -9.36
C SER A 59 0.63 10.51 -8.74
N GLN A 60 0.93 11.28 -7.69
CA GLN A 60 2.22 11.18 -7.00
C GLN A 60 2.36 9.86 -6.25
N LEU A 61 1.28 9.38 -5.61
CA LEU A 61 1.25 8.07 -4.96
C LEU A 61 1.52 6.95 -5.95
N SER A 62 0.88 6.97 -7.13
CA SER A 62 1.09 5.98 -8.17
C SER A 62 2.53 5.95 -8.66
N ILE A 63 3.11 7.11 -9.01
CA ILE A 63 4.50 7.20 -9.48
C ILE A 63 5.47 6.66 -8.43
N ARG A 64 5.29 7.05 -7.16
CA ARG A 64 6.17 6.62 -6.07
C ARG A 64 6.02 5.11 -5.78
N LEU A 65 4.79 4.59 -5.81
CA LEU A 65 4.49 3.17 -5.63
C LEU A 65 5.10 2.32 -6.75
N VAL A 66 4.84 2.67 -8.02
CA VAL A 66 5.44 2.01 -9.19
C VAL A 66 6.97 2.05 -9.13
N GLY A 67 7.55 3.17 -8.65
CA GLY A 67 8.98 3.28 -8.43
C GLY A 67 9.53 2.25 -7.43
N ILE A 68 8.84 2.03 -6.31
CA ILE A 68 9.20 0.97 -5.35
C ILE A 68 9.02 -0.41 -5.98
N LEU A 69 7.88 -0.68 -6.61
CA LEU A 69 7.58 -1.98 -7.23
C LEU A 69 8.60 -2.37 -8.31
N ARG A 70 9.07 -1.42 -9.11
CA ARG A 70 10.16 -1.66 -10.07
C ARG A 70 11.49 -1.93 -9.40
N ARG A 71 11.87 -1.12 -8.39
CA ARG A 71 13.19 -1.16 -7.77
C ARG A 71 13.37 -2.33 -6.83
N ASP A 72 12.38 -2.57 -5.97
CA ASP A 72 12.47 -3.47 -4.82
C ASP A 72 11.82 -4.83 -5.13
N TYR A 73 10.82 -4.86 -6.01
CA TYR A 73 10.12 -6.10 -6.43
C TYR A 73 10.44 -6.54 -7.87
N GLY A 74 11.20 -5.73 -8.63
CA GLY A 74 11.60 -6.07 -9.99
C GLY A 74 10.46 -6.11 -11.01
N LEU A 75 9.31 -5.51 -10.71
CA LEU A 75 8.14 -5.58 -11.59
C LEU A 75 8.32 -4.75 -12.88
N PRO A 76 8.00 -5.30 -14.07
CA PRO A 76 8.28 -4.66 -15.35
C PRO A 76 7.18 -3.66 -15.76
N TYR A 77 6.85 -2.71 -14.89
CA TYR A 77 5.88 -1.66 -15.22
C TYR A 77 6.41 -0.76 -16.34
N ALA A 78 5.62 -0.58 -17.40
CA ALA A 78 5.98 0.31 -18.51
C ALA A 78 5.58 1.78 -18.28
N ASP A 79 4.64 2.03 -17.38
CA ASP A 79 4.03 3.34 -17.15
C ASP A 79 4.02 3.69 -15.65
N ASP A 80 4.30 4.96 -15.32
CA ASP A 80 4.37 5.42 -13.92
C ASP A 80 2.98 5.59 -13.28
N PHE A 81 1.91 5.57 -14.08
CA PHE A 81 0.52 5.63 -13.65
C PHE A 81 -0.17 4.27 -13.71
N ALA A 82 0.59 3.19 -13.88
CA ALA A 82 0.04 1.83 -13.92
C ALA A 82 -0.86 1.54 -12.71
N GLU A 83 -0.52 2.10 -11.55
CA GLU A 83 -1.27 1.91 -10.30
C GLU A 83 -2.07 3.12 -9.85
N LEU A 84 -2.54 3.92 -10.81
CA LEU A 84 -3.30 5.14 -10.52
C LEU A 84 -4.67 4.83 -9.91
N GLU A 85 -5.32 3.75 -10.33
CA GLU A 85 -6.64 3.37 -9.79
C GLU A 85 -6.55 2.94 -8.33
N PHE A 86 -5.53 2.14 -7.97
CA PHE A 86 -5.25 1.80 -6.57
C PHE A 86 -4.93 3.08 -5.77
N ALA A 87 -4.03 3.92 -6.29
CA ALA A 87 -3.64 5.15 -5.63
C ALA A 87 -4.83 6.11 -5.40
N ARG A 88 -5.79 6.19 -6.33
CA ARG A 88 -7.03 6.95 -6.18
C ARG A 88 -7.91 6.38 -5.06
N SER A 89 -8.17 5.08 -5.08
CA SER A 89 -8.97 4.41 -4.06
C SER A 89 -8.39 4.60 -2.65
N LEU A 90 -7.06 4.48 -2.52
CA LEU A 90 -6.36 4.69 -1.26
C LEU A 90 -6.44 6.15 -0.80
N HIS A 91 -6.22 7.10 -1.72
CA HIS A 91 -6.29 8.52 -1.44
C HIS A 91 -7.70 8.96 -1.04
N ASP A 92 -8.73 8.49 -1.75
CA ASP A 92 -10.13 8.82 -1.44
C ASP A 92 -10.52 8.33 -0.05
N TRP A 93 -10.10 7.11 0.32
CA TRP A 93 -10.28 6.61 1.68
C TRP A 93 -9.58 7.48 2.72
N TRP A 94 -8.30 7.83 2.50
CA TRP A 94 -7.53 8.64 3.44
C TRP A 94 -8.17 10.01 3.71
N ASN A 95 -8.75 10.64 2.67
CA ASN A 95 -9.41 11.94 2.77
C ASN A 95 -10.87 11.84 3.25
N ALA A 96 -11.50 10.68 3.14
CA ALA A 96 -12.83 10.43 3.69
C ALA A 96 -12.83 10.20 5.20
N LEU A 97 -11.66 9.93 5.79
CA LEU A 97 -11.52 9.88 7.24
C LEU A 97 -11.84 11.26 7.82
N PRO A 98 -12.62 11.32 8.93
CA PRO A 98 -12.76 12.58 9.64
C PRO A 98 -11.36 13.09 10.00
N PRO A 99 -11.09 14.42 9.88
CA PRO A 99 -9.84 14.97 10.39
C PRO A 99 -9.71 14.50 11.84
N ASP A 100 -8.53 13.99 12.19
CA ASP A 100 -8.28 13.37 13.48
C ASP A 100 -8.75 14.32 14.59
N ASN A 101 -9.93 14.04 15.13
CA ASN A 101 -10.60 14.92 16.08
C ASN A 101 -10.35 14.35 17.48
N ASP A 102 -9.11 13.97 17.77
CA ASP A 102 -8.59 13.74 19.12
C ASP A 102 -7.06 13.98 19.17
N ARG A 103 -6.75 15.25 19.39
CA ARG A 103 -5.70 15.80 20.27
C ARG A 103 -4.60 14.89 20.83
#